data_AF-A4FHD3-F1
#
_entry.id   AF-A4FHD3-F1
#
_cell.length_a   1.000
_cell.length_b   1.000
_cell.length_c   1.000
_cell.angle_alpha   90.00
_cell.angle_beta   90.00
_cell.angle_gamma   90.00
#
_symmetry.space_group_name_H-M   'P 1'
#
loop_
_entity.id
_entity.type
_entity.pdbx_description
1 polymer ?
#
loop_
_entity_poly.entity_id
_entity_poly.type
_entity_poly.pdbx_seq_one_letter_code
_entity_poly.pdbx_strand_id
1 'polypeptide(L)'
;MRPEIVVCLGATAAQALMGSDFRISKERGVLLDFPEIAGVEPRPASLLATTHPSAVVRAPDRREAYRGLLSDLEVVAAALGS
;
A
#
# COMPACT_ATOMS: atom_id res chain seq x y z
N MET A 1 -18.45 0.46 0.86
CA MET A 1 -17.45 -0.55 1.29
C MET A 1 -16.77 -0.02 2.55
N ARG A 2 -16.48 -0.85 3.56
CA ARG A 2 -15.88 -0.46 4.86
C ARG A 2 -14.66 -1.34 5.15
N PRO A 3 -13.50 -1.05 4.56
CA PRO A 3 -12.32 -1.89 4.72
C PRO A 3 -11.61 -1.62 6.05
N GLU A 4 -10.95 -2.64 6.59
CA GLU A 4 -10.06 -2.51 7.75
C GLU A 4 -8.71 -1.90 7.35
N ILE A 5 -8.20 -2.31 6.18
CA ILE A 5 -6.91 -1.87 5.64
C ILE A 5 -7.09 -1.43 4.17
N VAL A 6 -6.47 -0.31 3.80
CA VAL A 6 -6.39 0.16 2.41
C VAL A 6 -4.99 -0.10 1.85
N VAL A 7 -4.91 -0.74 0.69
CA VAL A 7 -3.64 -0.99 0.00
C VAL A 7 -3.48 -0.05 -1.20
N CYS A 8 -2.49 0.83 -1.14
CA CYS A 8 -2.17 1.76 -2.21
C CYS A 8 -1.18 1.15 -3.20
N LEU A 9 -1.66 0.89 -4.43
CA LEU A 9 -0.85 0.37 -5.52
C LEU A 9 -0.15 1.53 -6.25
N GLY A 10 1.11 1.78 -5.91
CA GLY A 10 1.96 2.78 -6.53
C GLY A 10 1.96 4.14 -5.84
N ALA A 11 2.90 4.99 -6.27
CA ALA A 11 3.14 6.30 -5.67
C ALA A 11 1.91 7.22 -5.76
N THR A 12 1.25 7.27 -6.92
CA THR A 12 0.06 8.13 -7.13
C THR A 12 -1.06 7.80 -6.14
N ALA A 13 -1.37 6.52 -5.95
CA ALA A 13 -2.43 6.10 -5.03
C ALA A 13 -2.07 6.41 -3.57
N ALA A 14 -0.80 6.22 -3.19
CA ALA A 14 -0.33 6.53 -1.84
C ALA A 14 -0.33 8.05 -1.59
N GLN A 15 0.17 8.85 -2.53
CA GLN A 15 0.22 10.31 -2.40
C GLN A 15 -1.16 10.96 -2.39
N ALA A 16 -2.15 10.38 -3.07
CA ALA A 16 -3.53 10.85 -3.01
C ALA A 16 -4.13 10.81 -1.60
N LEU A 17 -3.64 9.91 -0.73
CA LEU A 17 -4.10 9.76 0.65
C LEU A 17 -3.11 10.38 1.65
N MET A 18 -1.80 10.17 1.46
CA MET A 18 -0.74 10.53 2.41
C MET A 18 -0.06 11.87 2.10
N GLY A 19 -0.42 12.54 1.01
CA GLY A 19 0.19 13.79 0.56
C GLY A 19 1.40 13.59 -0.38
N SER A 20 1.81 14.69 -1.04
CA SER A 20 2.84 14.67 -2.09
C SER A 20 4.24 14.25 -1.61
N ASP A 21 4.52 14.43 -0.32
CA ASP A 21 5.82 14.10 0.26
C ASP A 21 6.00 12.61 0.52
N PHE A 22 4.93 11.80 0.43
CA PHE A 22 5.01 10.36 0.58
C PHE A 22 5.92 9.74 -0.49
N ARG A 23 6.87 8.91 -0.05
CA ARG A 23 7.83 8.22 -0.92
C ARG A 23 7.68 6.71 -0.80
N ILE A 24 7.07 6.11 -1.83
CA ILE A 24 6.89 4.65 -1.91
C ILE A 24 8.22 3.86 -1.82
N SER A 25 9.32 4.43 -2.31
CA SER A 25 10.63 3.78 -2.23
C SER A 25 11.16 3.64 -0.80
N LYS A 26 10.63 4.43 0.15
CA LYS A 26 11.01 4.39 1.57
C LYS A 26 9.97 3.68 2.43
N GLU A 27 8.70 3.86 2.12
CA GLU A 27 7.58 3.48 3.00
C GLU A 27 6.82 2.23 2.52
N ARG A 28 7.22 1.59 1.41
CA ARG A 28 6.51 0.39 0.92
C ARG A 28 6.61 -0.78 1.88
N GLY A 29 5.55 -1.58 1.96
CA GLY A 29 5.49 -2.77 2.82
C GLY A 29 5.36 -2.46 4.32
N VAL A 30 5.18 -1.19 4.68
CA VAL A 30 4.96 -0.75 6.07
C VAL A 30 3.47 -0.52 6.28
N LEU A 31 2.94 -1.06 7.39
CA LEU A 31 1.58 -0.77 7.83
C LEU A 31 1.59 0.56 8.59
N LEU A 32 0.87 1.55 8.06
CA LEU A 32 0.77 2.90 8.58
C LEU A 32 -0.65 3.16 9.07
N ASP A 33 -0.81 4.11 9.99
CA ASP A 33 -2.14 4.60 10.35
C ASP A 33 -2.81 5.25 9.14
N PHE A 34 -4.10 4.96 8.93
CA PHE A 34 -4.84 5.60 7.86
C PHE A 34 -4.97 7.12 8.15
N PRO A 35 -4.66 8.01 7.20
CA PRO A 35 -4.68 9.45 7.46
C PRO A 35 -6.09 9.96 7.74
N GLU A 36 -6.20 11.07 8.47
CA GLU A 36 -7.48 11.72 8.69
C GLU A 36 -7.95 12.40 7.40
N ILE A 37 -9.04 11.89 6.80
CA ILE A 37 -9.61 12.41 5.55
C ILE A 37 -11.07 12.76 5.79
N ALA A 38 -11.40 14.05 5.60
CA ALA A 38 -12.76 14.54 5.76
C ALA A 38 -13.74 13.79 4.84
N GLY A 39 -14.83 13.28 5.43
CA GLY A 39 -15.89 12.58 4.70
C GLY A 39 -15.66 11.07 4.49
N VAL A 40 -14.56 10.50 5.00
CA VAL A 40 -14.33 9.05 4.99
C VAL A 40 -14.72 8.47 6.35
N GLU A 41 -15.98 8.02 6.46
CA GLU A 41 -16.51 7.40 7.68
C GLU A 41 -17.28 6.08 7.38
N PRO A 42 -17.00 4.99 8.12
CA PRO A 42 -15.93 4.86 9.12
C PRO A 42 -14.54 4.84 8.47
N ARG A 43 -13.58 5.47 9.14
CA ARG A 43 -12.17 5.48 8.72
C ARG A 43 -11.57 4.07 8.81
N PRO A 44 -10.85 3.59 7.77
CA PRO A 44 -10.02 2.39 7.88
C PRO A 44 -9.01 2.51 9.02
N ALA A 45 -8.60 1.41 9.62
CA ALA A 45 -7.59 1.44 10.68
C ALA A 45 -6.21 1.80 10.11
N SER A 46 -5.86 1.15 8.99
CA SER A 46 -4.50 1.21 8.46
C SER A 46 -4.45 1.34 6.94
N LEU A 47 -3.27 1.74 6.47
CA LEU A 47 -2.89 1.85 5.07
C LEU A 47 -1.55 1.16 4.87
N LEU A 48 -1.38 0.51 3.72
CA LEU A 48 -0.07 0.03 3.26
C LEU A 48 0.14 0.44 1.81
N ALA A 49 1.31 1.00 1.49
CA ALA A 49 1.70 1.26 0.11
C ALA A 49 2.58 0.14 -0.43
N THR A 50 2.41 -0.19 -1.71
CA THR A 50 3.25 -1.17 -2.41
C THR A 50 3.43 -0.77 -3.87
N THR A 51 4.41 -1.38 -4.55
CA THR A 51 4.65 -1.17 -5.98
C THR A 51 3.40 -1.52 -6.81
N HIS A 52 3.07 -0.67 -7.78
CA HIS A 52 1.94 -0.95 -8.67
C HIS A 52 2.23 -2.17 -9.55
N PRO A 53 1.27 -3.10 -9.76
CA PRO A 53 1.50 -4.31 -10.56
C PRO A 53 2.01 -4.07 -11.98
N SER A 54 1.63 -2.95 -12.62
CA SER A 54 2.15 -2.58 -13.95
C SER A 54 3.68 -2.37 -13.97
N ALA A 55 4.29 -1.95 -12.86
CA ALA A 55 5.74 -1.81 -12.74
C ALA A 55 6.42 -3.18 -12.66
N VAL A 56 5.78 -4.18 -12.00
CA VAL A 56 6.26 -5.57 -11.97
C VAL A 56 6.31 -6.15 -13.39
N VAL A 57 5.25 -5.93 -14.18
CA VAL A 57 5.19 -6.42 -15.58
C VAL A 57 6.29 -5.82 -16.46
N ARG A 58 6.73 -4.59 -16.16
CA ARG A 58 7.75 -3.86 -16.91
C ARG A 58 9.16 -3.98 -16.33
N ALA A 59 9.33 -4.67 -15.20
CA ALA A 59 10.60 -4.77 -14.51
C ALA A 59 11.61 -5.64 -15.29
N PRO A 60 12.90 -5.27 -15.31
CA PRO A 60 13.96 -6.10 -15.90
C PRO A 60 14.03 -7.49 -15.25
N ASP A 61 13.98 -7.56 -13.91
CA ASP A 61 13.74 -8.80 -13.17
C ASP A 61 12.31 -8.83 -12.62
N ARG A 62 11.40 -9.41 -13.43
CA ARG A 62 10.00 -9.56 -13.06
C ARG A 62 9.81 -10.47 -11.83
N ARG A 63 10.66 -11.48 -11.64
CA ARG A 63 10.48 -12.44 -10.54
C ARG A 63 10.80 -11.77 -9.21
N GLU A 64 11.91 -11.03 -9.16
CA GLU A 64 12.28 -10.24 -7.98
C GLU A 64 11.21 -9.20 -7.66
N ALA A 65 10.77 -8.43 -8.67
CA ALA A 65 9.72 -7.42 -8.49
C ALA A 65 8.40 -8.01 -7.97
N TYR A 66 8.00 -9.18 -8.49
CA TYR A 66 6.81 -9.89 -8.04
C TYR A 66 6.95 -10.39 -6.59
N ARG A 67 8.11 -10.95 -6.22
CA ARG A 67 8.38 -11.35 -4.83
C ARG A 67 8.30 -10.17 -3.88
N GLY A 68 8.82 -9.01 -4.30
CA GLY A 68 8.70 -7.77 -3.53
C GLY A 68 7.23 -7.39 -3.30
N LEU A 69 6.39 -7.42 -4.35
CA LEU A 69 4.95 -7.13 -4.21
C LEU A 69 4.26 -8.13 -3.26
N LEU A 70 4.54 -9.42 -3.40
CA LEU A 70 3.97 -10.44 -2.51
C LEU A 70 4.37 -10.22 -1.05
N SER A 71 5.66 -9.93 -0.80
CA SER A 71 6.16 -9.66 0.56
C SER A 71 5.42 -8.50 1.23
N ASP A 72 5.09 -7.44 0.48
CA ASP A 72 4.32 -6.31 1.02
C ASP A 72 2.86 -6.72 1.34
N LEU A 73 2.25 -7.57 0.49
CA LEU A 73 0.88 -8.04 0.70
C LEU A 73 0.76 -9.06 1.84
N GLU A 74 1.82 -9.83 2.10
CA GLU A 74 1.89 -10.74 3.24
C GLU A 74 1.78 -9.99 4.58
N VAL A 75 2.28 -8.75 4.67
CA VAL A 75 2.10 -7.88 5.84
C VAL A 75 0.62 -7.59 6.10
N VAL A 76 -0.15 -7.32 5.04
CA VAL A 76 -1.60 -7.08 5.13
C VAL A 76 -2.32 -8.36 5.55
N ALA A 77 -1.97 -9.50 4.96
CA ALA A 77 -2.56 -10.79 5.30
C ALA A 77 -2.30 -11.16 6.77
N ALA A 78 -1.09 -10.92 7.27
CA ALA A 78 -0.74 -11.16 8.67
C ALA A 78 -1.52 -10.25 9.62
N ALA A 79 -1.75 -8.99 9.26
CA ALA A 79 -2.51 -8.03 10.07
C ALA A 79 -4.03 -8.31 10.10
N LEU A 80 -4.57 -8.99 9.09
CA LEU A 80 -6.00 -9.38 9.04
C LEU A 80 -6.27 -10.75 9.67
N GLY A 81 -5.25 -11.61 9.75
CA GLY A 81 -5.34 -12.97 10.30
C GLY A 81 -5.10 -13.07 11.81
N SER A 82 -4.90 -11.94 12.48
CA SER A 82 -4.62 -11.83 13.92
C SER A 82 -5.86 -11.55 14.76
#